data_AF-A0A9N9SFU6-F1
#
_entry.id   AF-A0A9N9SFU6-F1
#
_cell.length_a   1.000
_cell.length_b   1.000
_cell.length_c   1.000
_cell.angle_alpha   90.00
_cell.angle_beta   90.00
_cell.angle_gamma   90.00
#
_symmetry.space_group_name_H-M   'P 1'
#
loop_
_entity.id
_entity.type
_entity.pdbx_description
1 polymer ?
#
loop_
_entity_poly.entity_id
_entity_poly.type
_entity_poly.pdbx_seq_one_letter_code
_entity_poly.pdbx_strand_id
1 'polypeptide(L)'
;MKAFAEVITELWSEDSTDQGVNMNSLKCTIQKFAPSFIGKAQQDTQDFMRSLLLGLHEDIKKVIEKSNPKFTDIEEILDVNEKALESWSRFLKVENSKINNNCVGLLKSS
;
A
#
# COMPACT_ATOMS: atom_id res chain seq x y z
N MET A 1 8.88 -6.21 0.10
CA MET A 1 9.65 -5.62 -1.00
C MET A 1 10.99 -5.06 -0.53
N LYS A 2 11.97 -5.95 -0.29
CA LYS A 2 13.37 -5.54 -0.12
C LYS A 2 13.91 -4.82 -1.36
N ALA A 3 13.53 -5.29 -2.55
CA ALA A 3 13.90 -4.69 -3.83
C ALA A 3 13.50 -3.22 -3.99
N PHE A 4 12.38 -2.78 -3.40
CA PHE A 4 12.00 -1.36 -3.42
C PHE A 4 12.94 -0.54 -2.52
N ALA A 5 13.22 -1.03 -1.31
CA ALA A 5 14.15 -0.38 -0.39
C ALA A 5 15.58 -0.32 -0.95
N GLU A 6 16.04 -1.36 -1.65
CA GLU A 6 17.33 -1.39 -2.35
C GLU A 6 17.41 -0.28 -3.40
N VAL A 7 16.40 -0.16 -4.27
CA VAL A 7 16.34 0.90 -5.30
C VAL A 7 16.32 2.29 -4.66
N ILE A 8 15.52 2.51 -3.61
CA ILE A 8 15.51 3.80 -2.90
C ILE A 8 16.87 4.07 -2.24
N THR A 9 17.50 3.07 -1.61
CA THR A 9 18.81 3.28 -0.98
C THR A 9 19.88 3.63 -2.01
N GLU A 10 19.88 2.98 -3.17
CA GLU A 10 20.81 3.27 -4.27
C GLU A 10 20.57 4.66 -4.88
N LEU A 11 19.31 5.04 -5.09
CA LEU A 11 18.92 6.37 -5.60
C LEU A 11 19.34 7.53 -4.70
N TRP A 12 19.40 7.30 -3.39
CA TRP A 12 19.71 8.32 -2.38
C TRP A 12 21.11 8.15 -1.78
N SER A 13 21.97 7.30 -2.35
CA SER A 13 23.35 7.10 -1.91
C SER A 13 24.23 8.29 -2.32
N GLU A 14 25.16 8.72 -1.45
CA GLU A 14 26.14 9.76 -1.81
C GLU A 14 27.07 9.32 -2.95
N ASP A 15 27.27 8.00 -3.10
CA ASP A 15 28.04 7.39 -4.18
C ASP A 15 27.20 7.16 -5.45
N SER A 16 25.95 7.63 -5.50
CA SER A 16 25.14 7.56 -6.72
C SER A 16 25.76 8.46 -7.78
N THR A 17 26.65 7.89 -8.59
CA THR A 17 27.17 8.52 -9.80
C THR A 17 26.00 8.85 -10.75
N ASP A 18 26.20 9.70 -11.76
CA ASP A 18 25.21 10.00 -12.83
C ASP A 18 24.74 8.77 -13.65
N GLN A 19 25.09 7.55 -13.21
CA GLN A 19 24.63 6.30 -13.79
C GLN A 19 23.27 5.89 -13.23
N GLY A 20 22.42 5.34 -14.10
CA GLY A 20 21.08 4.91 -13.72
C GLY A 20 21.07 3.70 -12.78
N VAL A 21 20.13 3.71 -11.83
CA VAL A 21 19.91 2.63 -10.86
C VAL A 21 19.30 1.39 -11.52
N ASN A 22 19.77 0.20 -11.12
CA ASN A 22 19.29 -1.06 -11.66
C ASN A 22 17.90 -1.45 -11.10
N MET A 23 16.85 -1.30 -11.91
CA MET A 23 15.49 -1.64 -11.50
C MET A 23 15.07 -3.11 -11.74
N ASN A 24 15.96 -3.99 -12.20
CA ASN A 24 15.56 -5.35 -12.61
C ASN A 24 14.96 -6.17 -11.46
N SER A 25 15.55 -6.07 -10.26
CA SER A 25 15.05 -6.77 -9.06
C SER A 25 13.65 -6.30 -8.68
N LEU A 26 13.43 -4.98 -8.71
CA LEU A 26 12.13 -4.37 -8.44
C LEU A 26 11.10 -4.77 -9.50
N LYS A 27 11.45 -4.71 -10.78
CA LYS A 27 10.59 -5.14 -11.89
C LYS A 27 10.14 -6.59 -11.74
N CYS A 28 11.06 -7.51 -11.50
CA CYS A 28 10.74 -8.92 -11.28
C CYS A 28 9.83 -9.13 -10.06
N THR A 29 10.04 -8.36 -8.99
CA THR A 29 9.20 -8.43 -7.79
C THR A 29 7.78 -7.95 -8.09
N ILE A 30 7.61 -6.81 -8.75
CA ILE A 30 6.29 -6.27 -9.11
C ILE A 30 5.54 -7.26 -10.01
N GLN A 31 6.21 -7.85 -11.00
CA GLN A 31 5.60 -8.81 -11.93
C GLN A 31 5.11 -10.10 -11.25
N LYS A 32 5.68 -10.49 -10.10
CA LYS A 32 5.20 -11.64 -9.32
C LYS A 32 3.87 -11.37 -8.62
N PHE A 33 3.67 -10.16 -8.11
CA PHE A 33 2.45 -9.79 -7.36
C PHE A 33 1.37 -9.17 -8.25
N ALA A 34 1.77 -8.56 -9.37
CA ALA A 34 0.86 -7.96 -10.34
C ALA A 34 1.23 -8.43 -11.76
N PRO A 35 0.76 -9.63 -12.17
CA PRO A 35 1.08 -10.23 -13.48
C PRO A 35 0.68 -9.37 -14.69
N SER A 36 -0.24 -8.40 -14.52
CA SER A 36 -0.62 -7.44 -15.56
C SER A 36 0.55 -6.61 -16.09
N PHE A 37 1.61 -6.41 -15.29
CA PHE A 37 2.82 -5.68 -15.69
C PHE A 37 3.89 -6.57 -16.37
N ILE A 38 3.57 -7.82 -16.71
CA ILE A 38 4.47 -8.69 -17.46
C ILE A 38 4.64 -8.15 -18.89
N GLY A 39 5.88 -8.15 -19.36
CA GLY A 39 6.25 -7.69 -20.70
C GLY A 39 6.93 -6.32 -20.72
N LYS A 40 6.76 -5.63 -21.85
CA LYS A 40 7.41 -4.35 -22.16
C LYS A 40 6.46 -3.34 -22.83
N ALA A 41 5.16 -3.62 -22.87
CA ALA A 41 4.16 -2.65 -23.34
C ALA A 41 4.08 -1.47 -22.36
N GLN A 42 3.71 -0.29 -22.86
CA GLN A 42 3.39 0.86 -22.01
C GLN A 42 2.20 0.53 -21.11
N GLN A 43 2.21 1.07 -19.89
CA GLN A 43 1.25 0.75 -18.83
C GLN A 43 0.69 2.04 -18.25
N ASP A 44 -0.53 1.95 -17.72
CA ASP A 44 -1.11 3.05 -16.96
C ASP A 44 -0.34 3.24 -15.64
N THR A 45 0.07 4.47 -15.37
CA THR A 45 0.86 4.79 -14.18
C THR A 45 0.03 4.71 -12.89
N GLN A 46 -1.27 4.99 -12.96
CA GLN A 46 -2.18 4.90 -11.82
C GLN A 46 -2.34 3.45 -11.37
N ASP A 47 -2.55 2.53 -12.32
CA ASP A 47 -2.63 1.10 -12.01
C ASP A 47 -1.32 0.56 -11.45
N PHE A 48 -0.18 1.01 -11.99
CA PHE A 48 1.14 0.68 -11.48
C PHE A 48 1.33 1.16 -10.04
N MET A 49 1.05 2.43 -9.77
CA MET A 49 1.17 3.02 -8.43
C MET A 49 0.27 2.32 -7.42
N ARG A 50 -0.99 2.02 -7.80
CA ARG A 50 -1.92 1.26 -6.96
C ARG A 50 -1.37 -0.10 -6.59
N SER A 51 -0.84 -0.83 -7.57
CA SER A 51 -0.28 -2.17 -7.37
C SER A 51 0.97 -2.15 -6.51
N LEU A 52 1.85 -1.16 -6.72
CA LEU A 52 3.04 -0.97 -5.91
C LEU A 52 2.70 -0.65 -4.45
N LEU A 53 1.79 0.30 -4.21
CA LEU A 53 1.37 0.68 -2.86
C LEU A 53 0.69 -0.48 -2.12
N LEU A 54 -0.15 -1.25 -2.81
CA LEU A 54 -0.80 -2.44 -2.23
C LEU A 54 0.24 -3.49 -1.83
N GLY A 55 1.18 -3.82 -2.73
CA GLY A 55 2.23 -4.78 -2.42
C GLY A 55 3.14 -4.29 -1.27
N LEU A 56 3.38 -2.98 -1.18
CA LEU A 56 4.23 -2.41 -0.13
C LEU A 56 3.48 -2.48 1.20
N HIS A 57 2.19 -2.12 1.20
CA HIS A 57 1.31 -2.24 2.33
C HIS A 57 1.36 -3.67 2.89
N GLU A 58 1.04 -4.68 2.07
CA GLU A 58 0.93 -6.07 2.52
C GLU A 58 2.24 -6.63 3.09
N ASP A 59 3.39 -6.20 2.57
CA ASP A 59 4.70 -6.67 3.04
C ASP A 59 5.08 -6.11 4.43
N ILE A 60 4.66 -4.88 4.74
CA ILE A 60 4.97 -4.23 6.03
C ILE A 60 3.76 -4.15 6.97
N LYS A 61 2.62 -4.71 6.56
CA LYS A 61 1.39 -4.79 7.34
C LYS A 61 1.67 -5.56 8.61
N LYS A 62 1.38 -4.95 9.76
CA LYS A 62 1.46 -5.65 11.04
C LYS A 62 0.26 -6.59 11.09
N VAL A 63 0.49 -7.90 11.21
CA VAL A 63 -0.60 -8.85 11.46
C VAL A 63 -1.13 -8.60 12.87
N ILE A 64 -2.18 -7.77 12.99
CA ILE A 64 -2.77 -7.38 14.27
C ILE A 64 -3.89 -8.36 14.66
N GLU A 65 -4.70 -8.83 13.71
CA GLU A 65 -5.70 -9.88 13.94
C GLU A 65 -5.65 -10.94 12.84
N LYS A 66 -5.34 -12.20 13.23
CA LYS A 66 -5.54 -13.39 12.37
C LYS A 66 -7.00 -13.82 12.42
N SER A 67 -7.92 -13.06 11.86
CA SER A 67 -9.31 -13.52 11.72
C SER A 67 -10.11 -12.47 10.98
N ASN A 68 -10.90 -12.90 9.99
CA ASN A 68 -11.98 -12.12 9.40
C ASN A 68 -12.78 -11.39 10.49
N PRO A 69 -12.57 -10.08 10.70
CA PRO A 69 -13.38 -9.36 11.65
C PRO A 69 -14.78 -9.26 11.04
N LYS A 70 -15.75 -9.86 11.72
CA LYS A 70 -17.16 -9.66 11.40
C LYS A 70 -17.53 -8.26 11.89
N PHE A 71 -17.32 -7.24 11.06
CA PHE A 71 -17.82 -5.92 11.34
C PHE A 71 -19.35 -5.95 11.23
N THR A 72 -20.03 -5.70 12.34
CA THR A 72 -21.48 -5.44 12.34
C THR A 72 -21.76 -4.06 11.77
N ASP A 73 -23.01 -3.74 11.44
CA ASP A 73 -23.35 -2.37 11.10
C ASP A 73 -23.02 -1.43 12.27
N ILE A 74 -22.59 -0.22 11.94
CA ILE A 74 -22.36 0.83 12.93
C ILE A 74 -23.73 1.38 13.33
N GLU A 75 -23.96 1.54 14.63
CA GLU A 75 -25.26 1.96 15.15
C GLU A 75 -25.73 3.28 14.51
N GLU A 76 -26.98 3.30 14.05
CA GLU A 76 -27.54 4.45 13.35
C GLU A 76 -27.67 5.68 14.25
N ILE A 77 -27.76 5.48 15.57
CA ILE A 77 -27.89 6.54 16.58
C ILE A 77 -26.64 7.42 16.69
N LEU A 78 -25.47 6.89 16.30
CA LEU A 78 -24.21 7.63 16.35
C LEU A 78 -24.20 8.79 15.36
N ASP A 79 -23.54 9.89 15.75
CA ASP A 79 -23.33 11.02 14.87
C ASP A 79 -22.33 10.68 13.73
N VAL A 80 -22.19 11.59 12.76
CA VAL A 80 -21.31 11.37 11.60
C VAL A 80 -19.83 11.23 12.00
N ASN A 81 -19.38 11.97 13.02
CA ASN A 81 -18.01 11.93 13.49
C ASN A 81 -17.72 10.64 14.27
N GLU A 82 -18.65 10.22 15.13
CA GLU A 82 -18.58 8.95 15.86
C GLU A 82 -18.55 7.76 14.89
N LYS A 83 -19.40 7.78 13.86
CA LYS A 83 -19.39 6.77 12.78
C LYS A 83 -18.07 6.76 12.02
N ALA A 84 -17.50 7.93 11.73
CA ALA A 84 -16.21 8.03 11.05
C ALA A 84 -15.06 7.49 11.92
N LEU A 85 -15.02 7.83 13.21
CA LEU A 85 -14.02 7.33 14.16
C LEU A 85 -14.10 5.82 14.34
N GLU A 86 -15.30 5.27 14.49
CA GLU A 86 -15.51 3.81 14.59
C GLU A 86 -15.10 3.11 13.29
N SER A 87 -15.49 3.64 12.13
CA SER A 87 -15.09 3.10 10.82
C SER A 87 -13.56 3.08 10.65
N TRP A 88 -12.90 4.19 11.02
CA TRP A 88 -11.44 4.30 10.95
C TRP A 88 -10.75 3.37 11.93
N SER A 89 -11.27 3.25 13.16
CA SER A 89 -10.75 2.32 14.16
C SER A 89 -10.85 0.87 13.69
N ARG A 90 -11.96 0.48 13.05
CA ARG A 90 -12.14 -0.85 12.46
C ARG A 90 -11.19 -1.09 11.31
N PHE A 91 -11.03 -0.12 10.42
CA PHE A 91 -10.08 -0.19 9.30
C PHE A 91 -8.65 -0.44 9.80
N LEU A 92 -8.19 0.33 10.81
CA LEU A 92 -6.82 0.20 11.35
C LEU A 92 -6.56 -1.12 12.12
N LYS A 93 -7.59 -1.89 12.50
CA LYS A 93 -7.36 -3.24 13.07
C LYS A 93 -6.89 -4.23 12.01
N VAL A 94 -7.28 -4.02 10.76
CA VAL A 94 -6.97 -4.91 9.63
C VAL A 94 -5.82 -4.32 8.82
N GLU A 95 -5.94 -3.06 8.43
CA GLU A 95 -5.14 -2.40 7.40
C GLU A 95 -4.12 -1.43 8.03
N ASN A 96 -3.25 -1.95 8.91
CA ASN A 96 -2.25 -1.14 9.62
C ASN A 96 -0.85 -1.28 9.03
N SER A 97 -0.43 -0.24 8.30
CA SER A 97 0.95 -0.11 7.82
C SER A 97 1.38 1.34 7.69
N LYS A 98 2.69 1.57 7.58
CA LYS A 98 3.24 2.90 7.32
C LYS A 98 2.80 3.47 5.97
N ILE A 99 2.50 2.62 4.99
CA ILE A 99 1.93 3.06 3.70
C ILE A 99 0.55 3.68 3.93
N ASN A 100 -0.33 3.01 4.68
CA ASN A 100 -1.67 3.53 4.94
C ASN A 100 -1.66 4.83 5.73
N ASN A 101 -0.79 4.93 6.73
CA ASN A 101 -0.64 6.16 7.52
C ASN A 101 -0.29 7.39 6.66
N ASN A 102 0.41 7.19 5.54
CA ASN A 102 0.83 8.27 4.66
C ASN A 102 -0.11 8.52 3.47
N CYS A 103 -0.84 7.50 3.03
CA CYS A 103 -1.52 7.51 1.72
C CYS A 103 -3.04 7.32 1.79
N VAL A 104 -3.61 6.89 2.92
CA VAL A 104 -5.04 6.57 3.02
C VAL A 104 -5.77 7.65 3.81
N GLY A 105 -6.97 8.00 3.34
CA GLY A 105 -7.94 8.84 4.04
C GLY A 105 -9.32 8.20 4.04
N LEU A 106 -10.27 8.81 4.76
CA LEU A 106 -11.66 8.36 4.85
C LEU A 106 -12.58 9.40 4.19
N LEU A 107 -13.46 8.94 3.31
CA LEU A 107 -14.50 9.74 2.68
C LEU A 107 -15.88 9.26 3.14
N LYS A 108 -16.83 10.18 3.28
CA LYS A 108 -18.22 9.86 3.55
C LYS A 108 -18.97 9.67 2.23
N SER A 109 -19.62 8.52 2.04
CA SER A 109 -20.61 8.35 0.98
C SER A 109 -21.96 8.88 1.47
N SER A 110 -22.64 9.64 0.61
CA SER A 110 -24.05 10.05 0.83
C SER A 110 -25.01 9.04 0.22
#